data_AF-A0A3R8U1P8-F1
#
_entry.id   AF-A0A3R8U1P8-F1
#
_cell.length_a   1.000
_cell.length_b   1.000
_cell.length_c   1.000
_cell.angle_alpha   90.00
_cell.angle_beta   90.00
_cell.angle_gamma   90.00
#
_symmetry.space_group_name_H-M   'P 1'
#
loop_
_entity.id
_entity.type
_entity.pdbx_description
1 polymer ?
#
loop_
_entity_poly.entity_id
_entity_poly.type
_entity_poly.pdbx_seq_one_letter_code
_entity_poly.pdbx_strand_id
1 'polypeptide(L)'
;MVNLWLPAFAALAAAVMAVMVLWPLRRSGRKGFIGLTVALGVAGCALYLLVGTPEAATPRTETAAANDLQQGVRELQQALEREPQRADGWALLGRSQLALGQLQEANAAFERAVALAPDEVPVLVEAAQARAQTSPTRQFDDTSLQWLLHAQELDPNSERAAWLIGVALRQRGQNAEAAQVWETLLPKLEPGAAAALREQIAIARQADGDGPAAESGAHALRVSVALAPGTKVGALPANATVFIIARQPGGPPMPVAVEKHALADLPLTVTLDDGDSPMPTVKLSALDEVEVFARVSASGQANRQEGDVDSAPVRVKLPHSGTVELRL
;
A
#
# COMPACT_ATOMS: atom_id res chain seq x y z
N MET A 1 4.52 -8.94 -29.30
CA MET A 1 4.19 -9.03 -30.74
C MET A 1 3.85 -7.63 -31.23
N VAL A 2 4.80 -6.94 -31.88
CA VAL A 2 4.56 -5.59 -32.43
C VAL A 2 3.60 -5.75 -33.62
N ASN A 3 2.53 -4.96 -33.64
CA ASN A 3 1.44 -5.11 -34.59
C ASN A 3 1.89 -4.62 -35.98
N LEU A 4 2.44 -5.51 -36.82
CA LEU A 4 2.95 -5.21 -38.18
C LEU A 4 1.89 -4.58 -39.12
N TRP A 5 0.62 -4.60 -38.74
CA TRP A 5 -0.48 -4.08 -39.55
C TRP A 5 -0.53 -2.55 -39.65
N LEU A 6 -0.09 -1.84 -38.62
CA LEU A 6 -0.15 -0.38 -38.58
C LEU A 6 0.72 0.30 -39.66
N PRO A 7 2.01 -0.05 -39.82
CA PRO A 7 2.84 0.53 -40.88
C PRO A 7 2.38 0.09 -42.28
N ALA A 8 1.86 -1.13 -42.43
CA ALA A 8 1.32 -1.62 -43.69
C ALA A 8 0.08 -0.82 -44.12
N PHE A 9 -0.81 -0.47 -43.18
CA PHE A 9 -1.99 0.34 -43.45
C PHE A 9 -1.62 1.79 -43.80
N ALA A 10 -0.63 2.36 -43.12
CA ALA A 10 -0.12 3.70 -43.42
C ALA A 10 0.53 3.76 -44.82
N ALA A 11 1.32 2.74 -45.19
CA ALA A 11 1.91 2.64 -46.53
C ALA A 11 0.84 2.46 -47.62
N LEU A 12 -0.18 1.65 -47.36
CA LEU A 12 -1.33 1.47 -48.27
C LEU A 12 -2.10 2.79 -48.45
N ALA A 13 -2.39 3.50 -47.37
CA ALA A 13 -3.10 4.78 -47.40
C ALA A 13 -2.31 5.85 -48.16
N ALA A 14 -0.99 5.94 -47.94
CA ALA A 14 -0.11 6.85 -48.68
C ALA A 14 -0.06 6.51 -50.18
N ALA A 15 0.00 5.22 -50.53
CA ALA A 15 -0.03 4.77 -51.92
C ALA A 15 -1.38 5.08 -52.60
N VAL A 16 -2.50 4.86 -51.91
CA VAL A 16 -3.84 5.19 -52.42
C VAL A 16 -4.00 6.70 -52.61
N MET A 17 -3.55 7.50 -51.65
CA MET A 17 -3.55 8.97 -51.76
C MET A 17 -2.69 9.46 -52.93
N ALA A 18 -1.48 8.93 -53.10
CA ALA A 18 -0.62 9.26 -54.23
C ALA A 18 -1.27 8.90 -55.57
N VAL A 19 -1.89 7.71 -55.66
CA VAL A 19 -2.62 7.29 -56.87
C VAL A 19 -3.82 8.19 -57.15
N MET A 20 -4.58 8.58 -56.12
CA MET A 20 -5.78 9.40 -56.25
C MET A 20 -5.46 10.84 -56.64
N VAL A 21 -4.41 11.43 -56.07
CA VAL A 21 -3.92 12.78 -56.39
C VAL A 21 -3.31 12.84 -57.79
N LEU A 22 -2.63 11.78 -58.22
CA LEU A 22 -1.98 11.73 -59.54
C LEU A 22 -2.90 11.19 -60.64
N TRP A 23 -4.05 10.60 -60.30
CA TRP A 23 -5.04 10.03 -61.23
C TRP A 23 -5.44 10.98 -62.39
N PRO A 24 -5.63 12.29 -62.17
CA PRO A 24 -6.00 13.22 -63.24
C PRO A 24 -4.90 13.40 -64.28
N LEU A 25 -3.62 13.24 -63.90
CA LEU A 25 -2.46 13.36 -64.81
C LEU A 25 -2.32 12.16 -65.75
N ARG A 26 -3.12 11.10 -65.59
CA ARG A 26 -3.13 9.98 -66.54
C ARG A 26 -3.58 10.40 -67.95
N ARG A 27 -4.30 11.52 -68.09
CA ARG A 27 -4.74 12.07 -69.38
C ARG A 27 -3.61 12.71 -70.20
N SER A 28 -2.49 13.10 -69.58
CA SER A 28 -1.35 13.73 -70.27
C SER A 28 -0.27 12.74 -70.75
N GLY A 29 -0.42 11.44 -70.47
CA GLY A 29 0.44 10.38 -71.00
C GLY A 29 0.94 9.40 -69.93
N ARG A 30 0.82 8.10 -70.23
CA ARG A 30 1.08 6.99 -69.29
C ARG A 30 2.51 6.96 -68.74
N LYS A 31 3.50 7.42 -69.53
CA LYS A 31 4.92 7.45 -69.13
C LYS A 31 5.21 8.54 -68.07
N GLY A 32 4.58 9.72 -68.19
CA GLY A 32 4.77 10.83 -67.24
C GLY A 32 4.17 10.52 -65.86
N PHE A 33 2.99 9.90 -65.83
CA PHE A 33 2.36 9.44 -64.60
C PHE A 33 3.23 8.42 -63.84
N ILE A 34 3.77 7.42 -64.55
CA ILE A 34 4.63 6.40 -63.93
C ILE A 34 5.92 7.04 -63.40
N GLY A 35 6.55 7.92 -64.18
CA GLY A 35 7.78 8.61 -63.78
C GLY A 35 7.60 9.46 -62.52
N LEU A 36 6.51 10.22 -62.42
CA LEU A 36 6.23 11.08 -61.28
C LEU A 36 5.93 10.30 -60.00
N THR A 37 5.16 9.21 -60.09
CA THR A 37 4.85 8.35 -58.92
C THR A 37 6.13 7.69 -58.38
N VAL A 38 7.00 7.19 -59.26
CA VAL A 38 8.30 6.63 -58.85
C VAL A 38 9.18 7.72 -58.25
N ALA A 39 9.25 8.90 -58.85
CA ALA A 39 10.03 10.03 -58.32
C ALA A 39 9.55 10.45 -56.93
N LEU A 40 8.24 10.47 -56.68
CA LEU A 40 7.67 10.81 -55.38
C LEU A 40 8.00 9.74 -54.32
N GLY A 41 7.94 8.45 -54.68
CA GLY A 41 8.32 7.36 -53.80
C GLY A 41 9.81 7.38 -53.45
N VAL A 42 10.67 7.64 -54.43
CA VAL A 42 12.12 7.78 -54.23
C VAL A 42 12.43 9.01 -53.38
N ALA A 43 11.79 10.15 -53.64
CA ALA A 43 11.97 11.37 -52.85
C ALA A 43 11.50 11.17 -51.40
N GLY A 44 10.36 10.49 -51.17
CA GLY A 44 9.87 10.15 -49.84
C GLY A 44 10.82 9.20 -49.10
N CYS A 45 11.35 8.19 -49.79
CA CYS A 45 12.34 7.27 -49.23
C CYS A 45 13.66 7.99 -48.88
N ALA A 46 14.16 8.83 -49.78
CA ALA A 46 15.36 9.63 -49.56
C ALA A 46 15.17 10.62 -48.39
N LEU A 47 14.01 11.27 -48.28
CA LEU A 47 13.67 12.14 -47.17
C LEU A 47 13.63 11.37 -45.84
N TYR A 48 13.04 10.17 -45.83
CA TYR A 48 13.02 9.31 -44.64
C TYR A 48 14.43 8.85 -44.23
N LEU A 49 15.31 8.57 -45.18
CA LEU A 49 16.70 8.20 -44.87
C LEU A 49 17.54 9.39 -44.40
N LEU A 50 17.24 10.61 -44.88
CA LEU A 50 18.00 11.82 -44.55
C LEU A 50 17.56 12.47 -43.23
N VAL A 51 16.26 12.39 -42.90
CA VAL A 51 15.64 13.09 -41.75
C VAL A 51 15.06 12.12 -40.72
N GLY A 52 14.71 10.90 -41.12
CA GLY A 52 14.12 9.90 -40.24
C GLY A 52 15.16 9.08 -39.45
N THR A 53 14.67 8.27 -38.51
CA THR A 53 15.47 7.31 -37.73
C THR A 53 15.24 5.90 -38.27
N PRO A 54 15.96 5.46 -39.32
CA PRO A 54 15.77 4.13 -39.92
C PRO A 54 16.07 2.99 -38.94
N GLU A 55 16.90 3.25 -37.92
CA GLU A 55 17.22 2.30 -36.85
C GLU A 55 16.01 1.94 -35.99
N ALA A 56 15.01 2.83 -35.86
CA ALA A 56 13.77 2.55 -35.14
C ALA A 56 12.92 1.46 -35.83
N ALA A 57 13.18 1.17 -37.11
CA ALA A 57 12.53 0.09 -37.86
C ALA A 57 13.26 -1.26 -37.70
N THR A 58 14.46 -1.27 -37.12
CA THR A 58 15.16 -2.52 -36.80
C THR A 58 14.62 -3.06 -35.47
N PRO A 59 14.09 -4.30 -35.43
CA PRO A 59 13.69 -4.89 -34.16
C PRO A 59 14.96 -5.11 -33.32
N ARG A 60 15.17 -4.26 -32.32
CA ARG A 60 16.26 -4.43 -31.34
C ARG A 60 16.03 -5.79 -30.68
N THR A 61 16.90 -6.75 -30.96
CA THR A 61 16.84 -8.07 -30.33
C THR A 61 17.13 -7.91 -28.84
N GLU A 62 16.41 -8.65 -28.00
CA GLU A 62 16.57 -8.59 -26.52
C GLU A 62 18.04 -8.83 -26.10
N THR A 63 18.77 -9.64 -26.85
CA THR A 63 20.22 -9.88 -26.67
C THR A 63 21.09 -8.66 -26.96
N ALA A 64 20.78 -7.87 -27.99
CA ALA A 64 21.53 -6.65 -28.27
C ALA A 64 21.31 -5.60 -27.17
N ALA A 65 20.06 -5.45 -26.71
CA ALA A 65 19.73 -4.55 -25.60
C ALA A 65 20.41 -4.98 -24.27
N ALA A 66 20.47 -6.28 -23.99
CA ALA A 66 21.18 -6.79 -22.81
C ALA A 66 22.69 -6.54 -22.89
N ASN A 67 23.30 -6.71 -24.06
CA ASN A 67 24.73 -6.44 -24.26
C ASN A 67 25.06 -4.95 -24.10
N ASP A 68 24.23 -4.06 -24.64
CA ASP A 68 24.38 -2.61 -24.48
C ASP A 68 24.29 -2.22 -22.99
N LEU A 69 23.32 -2.80 -22.26
CA LEU A 69 23.15 -2.53 -20.83
C LEU A 69 24.32 -3.08 -20.00
N GLN A 70 24.85 -4.25 -20.33
CA GLN A 70 26.06 -4.79 -19.69
C GLN A 70 27.28 -3.91 -19.92
N GLN A 71 27.41 -3.31 -21.12
CA GLN A 71 28.47 -2.35 -21.38
C GLN A 71 28.30 -1.08 -20.55
N GLY A 72 27.09 -0.52 -20.50
CA GLY A 72 26.79 0.65 -19.67
C GLY A 72 27.08 0.42 -18.18
N VAL A 73 26.80 -0.77 -17.65
CA VAL A 73 27.16 -1.14 -16.27
C VAL A 73 28.68 -1.10 -16.05
N ARG A 74 29.49 -1.62 -16.99
CA ARG A 74 30.96 -1.58 -16.87
C ARG A 74 31.49 -0.15 -16.91
N GLU A 75 30.96 0.69 -17.80
CA GLU A 75 31.35 2.09 -17.90
C GLU A 75 30.97 2.86 -16.63
N LEU A 76 29.78 2.60 -16.07
CA LEU A 76 29.32 3.21 -14.82
C LEU A 76 30.17 2.76 -13.62
N GLN A 77 30.55 1.49 -13.55
CA GLN A 77 31.48 0.99 -12.51
C GLN A 77 32.82 1.73 -12.57
N GLN A 78 33.41 1.87 -13.76
CA GLN A 78 34.67 2.62 -13.93
C GLN A 78 34.52 4.11 -13.58
N ALA A 79 33.37 4.71 -13.87
CA ALA A 79 33.10 6.09 -13.47
C ALA A 79 33.03 6.22 -11.94
N LEU A 80 32.35 5.28 -11.27
CA LEU A 80 32.22 5.25 -9.81
C LEU A 80 33.53 4.90 -9.08
N GLU A 81 34.46 4.20 -9.73
CA GLU A 81 35.83 4.04 -9.21
C GLU A 81 36.57 5.38 -9.11
N ARG A 82 36.33 6.30 -10.07
CA ARG A 82 36.93 7.64 -10.06
C ARG A 82 36.18 8.61 -9.15
N GLU A 83 34.85 8.48 -9.09
CA GLU A 83 33.97 9.34 -8.31
C GLU A 83 33.10 8.52 -7.32
N PRO A 84 33.71 7.92 -6.27
CA PRO A 84 33.02 6.96 -5.40
C PRO A 84 31.98 7.58 -4.46
N GLN A 85 31.90 8.91 -4.38
CA GLN A 85 30.99 9.64 -3.49
C GLN A 85 29.64 9.99 -4.13
N ARG A 86 29.37 9.50 -5.33
CA ARG A 86 28.14 9.79 -6.08
C ARG A 86 27.01 8.81 -5.77
N ALA A 87 26.16 9.16 -4.80
CA ALA A 87 25.01 8.32 -4.42
C ALA A 87 24.06 8.02 -5.59
N ASP A 88 23.79 9.02 -6.43
CA ASP A 88 22.97 8.91 -7.65
C ASP A 88 23.51 7.88 -8.63
N GLY A 89 24.83 7.86 -8.83
CA GLY A 89 25.51 6.90 -9.70
C GLY A 89 25.45 5.48 -9.15
N TRP A 90 25.62 5.31 -7.83
CA TRP A 90 25.46 4.00 -7.18
C TRP A 90 24.02 3.47 -7.27
N ALA A 91 23.01 4.34 -7.10
CA ALA A 91 21.61 3.96 -7.29
C ALA A 91 21.31 3.57 -8.75
N LEU A 92 21.87 4.31 -9.72
CA LEU A 92 21.75 3.97 -11.14
C LEU A 92 22.39 2.61 -11.44
N LEU A 93 23.57 2.34 -10.87
CA LEU A 93 24.25 1.06 -11.02
C LEU A 93 23.37 -0.09 -10.51
N GLY A 94 22.78 0.08 -9.32
CA GLY A 94 21.85 -0.89 -8.74
C GLY A 94 20.65 -1.17 -9.66
N ARG A 95 20.01 -0.13 -10.21
CA ARG A 95 18.88 -0.30 -11.16
C ARG A 95 19.31 -1.04 -12.44
N SER A 96 20.46 -0.69 -13.01
CA SER A 96 20.98 -1.34 -14.21
C SER A 96 21.31 -2.82 -13.96
N GLN A 97 21.85 -3.14 -12.78
CA GLN A 97 22.16 -4.50 -12.38
C GLN A 97 20.89 -5.33 -12.11
N LEU A 98 19.86 -4.76 -11.50
CA LEU A 98 18.54 -5.41 -11.37
C LEU A 98 17.95 -5.77 -12.73
N ALA A 99 18.03 -4.86 -13.70
CA ALA A 99 17.53 -5.09 -15.06
C ALA A 99 18.30 -6.21 -15.79
N LEU A 100 19.56 -6.46 -15.40
CA LEU A 100 20.37 -7.59 -15.90
C LEU A 100 20.20 -8.88 -15.08
N GLY A 101 19.41 -8.87 -14.01
CA GLY A 101 19.25 -10.00 -13.09
C GLY A 101 20.45 -10.22 -12.15
N GLN A 102 21.35 -9.25 -12.04
CA GLN A 102 22.52 -9.26 -11.15
C GLN A 102 22.11 -8.81 -9.74
N LEU A 103 21.36 -9.69 -9.07
CA LEU A 103 20.63 -9.35 -7.84
C LEU A 103 21.54 -8.98 -6.66
N GLN A 104 22.65 -9.72 -6.48
CA GLN A 104 23.55 -9.49 -5.35
C GLN A 104 24.35 -8.19 -5.52
N GLU A 105 24.87 -7.97 -6.73
CA GLU A 105 25.62 -6.77 -7.09
C GLU A 105 24.74 -5.53 -6.98
N ALA A 106 23.48 -5.64 -7.42
CA ALA A 106 22.52 -4.55 -7.30
C ALA A 106 22.30 -4.15 -5.84
N ASN A 107 22.11 -5.12 -4.94
CA ASN A 107 21.91 -4.82 -3.51
C ASN A 107 23.14 -4.12 -2.91
N ALA A 108 24.37 -4.55 -3.26
CA ALA A 108 25.60 -3.90 -2.81
C ALA A 108 25.71 -2.44 -3.33
N ALA A 109 25.31 -2.19 -4.59
CA ALA A 109 25.29 -0.84 -5.15
C ALA A 109 24.28 0.06 -4.43
N PHE A 110 23.08 -0.44 -4.12
CA PHE A 110 22.08 0.29 -3.35
C PHE A 110 22.51 0.55 -1.90
N GLU A 111 23.13 -0.42 -1.22
CA GLU A 111 23.71 -0.21 0.12
C GLU A 111 24.73 0.92 0.11
N ARG A 112 25.57 1.00 -0.94
CA ARG A 112 26.52 2.10 -1.09
C ARG A 112 25.83 3.44 -1.33
N ALA A 113 24.76 3.45 -2.14
CA ALA A 113 23.97 4.64 -2.39
C ALA A 113 23.33 5.18 -1.09
N VAL A 114 22.71 4.32 -0.29
CA VAL A 114 22.11 4.68 1.01
C VAL A 114 23.19 5.19 1.98
N ALA A 115 24.37 4.56 2.02
CA ALA A 115 25.46 5.01 2.88
C ALA A 115 26.01 6.40 2.52
N LEU A 116 25.87 6.83 1.26
CA LEU A 116 26.30 8.15 0.79
C LEU A 116 25.21 9.21 0.90
N ALA A 117 23.94 8.79 0.82
CA ALA A 117 22.77 9.65 0.90
C ALA A 117 21.71 9.02 1.82
N PRO A 118 21.96 9.00 3.15
CA PRO A 118 21.09 8.32 4.11
C PRO A 118 19.73 9.01 4.27
N ASP A 119 19.61 10.28 3.87
CA ASP A 119 18.39 11.08 4.03
C ASP A 119 17.67 11.37 2.71
N GLU A 120 18.07 10.69 1.63
CA GLU A 120 17.40 10.81 0.34
C GLU A 120 16.28 9.77 0.22
N VAL A 121 15.02 10.23 0.39
CA VAL A 121 13.81 9.40 0.35
C VAL A 121 13.76 8.47 -0.86
N PRO A 122 14.02 8.91 -2.11
CA PRO A 122 13.97 8.01 -3.26
C PRO A 122 14.99 6.88 -3.18
N VAL A 123 16.20 7.17 -2.66
CA VAL A 123 17.29 6.18 -2.55
C VAL A 123 16.95 5.13 -1.51
N LEU A 124 16.45 5.53 -0.35
CA LEU A 124 16.01 4.63 0.73
C LEU A 124 14.91 3.68 0.25
N VAL A 125 13.90 4.22 -0.42
CA VAL A 125 12.74 3.47 -0.91
C VAL A 125 13.13 2.49 -2.01
N GLU A 126 13.94 2.92 -2.98
CA GLU A 126 14.44 2.04 -4.05
C GLU A 126 15.34 0.93 -3.49
N ALA A 127 16.24 1.26 -2.57
CA ALA A 127 17.15 0.30 -1.95
C ALA A 127 16.40 -0.76 -1.15
N ALA A 128 15.42 -0.36 -0.32
CA ALA A 128 14.59 -1.30 0.45
C ALA A 128 13.82 -2.25 -0.47
N GLN A 129 13.25 -1.74 -1.56
CA GLN A 129 12.53 -2.56 -2.52
C GLN A 129 13.46 -3.50 -3.30
N ALA A 130 14.65 -3.03 -3.69
CA ALA A 130 15.66 -3.85 -4.34
C ALA A 130 16.11 -4.99 -3.42
N ARG A 131 16.40 -4.68 -2.17
CA ARG A 131 16.78 -5.64 -1.13
C ARG A 131 15.72 -6.73 -0.95
N ALA A 132 14.45 -6.34 -0.84
CA ALA A 132 13.35 -7.31 -0.78
C ALA A 132 13.24 -8.16 -2.06
N GLN A 133 13.42 -7.59 -3.26
CA GLN A 133 13.35 -8.35 -4.51
C GLN A 133 14.50 -9.34 -4.71
N THR A 134 15.67 -9.01 -4.18
CA THR A 134 16.90 -9.83 -4.28
C THR A 134 16.96 -10.91 -3.20
N SER A 135 16.16 -10.79 -2.14
CA SER A 135 16.01 -11.80 -1.11
C SER A 135 15.39 -13.10 -1.65
N PRO A 136 15.89 -14.30 -1.28
CA PRO A 136 15.31 -15.58 -1.69
C PRO A 136 13.83 -15.73 -1.33
N THR A 137 13.39 -15.15 -0.21
CA THR A 137 11.99 -15.20 0.25
C THR A 137 11.14 -14.09 -0.33
N ARG A 138 11.74 -13.15 -1.06
CA ARG A 138 11.12 -11.89 -1.52
C ARG A 138 10.45 -11.06 -0.41
N GLN A 139 11.01 -11.12 0.79
CA GLN A 139 10.50 -10.41 1.96
C GLN A 139 11.35 -9.19 2.33
N PHE A 140 10.71 -8.18 2.93
CA PHE A 140 11.37 -7.03 3.53
C PHE A 140 11.99 -7.41 4.87
N ASP A 141 13.31 -7.49 4.91
CA ASP A 141 14.06 -7.68 6.16
C ASP A 141 14.09 -6.41 7.01
N ASP A 142 14.67 -6.50 8.21
CA ASP A 142 14.65 -5.40 9.19
C ASP A 142 15.35 -4.15 8.66
N THR A 143 16.42 -4.33 7.89
CA THR A 143 17.15 -3.21 7.27
C THR A 143 16.26 -2.50 6.24
N SER A 144 15.57 -3.27 5.38
CA SER A 144 14.64 -2.70 4.41
C SER A 144 13.51 -1.92 5.09
N LEU A 145 12.95 -2.45 6.18
CA LEU A 145 11.90 -1.77 6.94
C LEU A 145 12.43 -0.50 7.60
N GLN A 146 13.62 -0.52 8.20
CA GLN A 146 14.22 0.68 8.80
C GLN A 146 14.45 1.80 7.78
N TRP A 147 14.94 1.48 6.57
CA TRP A 147 15.07 2.47 5.51
C TRP A 147 13.74 3.05 5.07
N LEU A 148 12.69 2.23 5.00
CA LEU A 148 11.35 2.69 4.65
C LEU A 148 10.73 3.58 5.73
N LEU A 149 10.92 3.24 7.01
CA LEU A 149 10.46 4.05 8.14
C LEU A 149 11.21 5.40 8.19
N HIS A 150 12.54 5.38 8.00
CA HIS A 150 13.33 6.61 7.89
C HIS A 150 12.86 7.48 6.72
N ALA A 151 12.59 6.87 5.56
CA ALA A 151 12.02 7.57 4.41
C ALA A 151 10.65 8.20 4.70
N GLN A 152 9.82 7.55 5.53
CA GLN A 152 8.52 8.09 5.97
C GLN A 152 8.68 9.24 6.98
N GLU A 153 9.70 9.19 7.84
CA GLU A 153 10.02 10.30 8.76
C GLU A 153 10.45 11.55 8.00
N LEU A 154 11.28 11.37 6.96
CA LEU A 154 11.77 12.45 6.09
C LEU A 154 10.68 13.03 5.20
N ASP A 155 9.84 12.16 4.60
CA ASP A 155 8.70 12.56 3.79
C ASP A 155 7.44 11.73 4.15
N PRO A 156 6.59 12.24 5.06
CA PRO A 156 5.32 11.62 5.40
C PRO A 156 4.33 11.56 4.22
N ASN A 157 4.63 12.25 3.12
CA ASN A 157 3.81 12.24 1.92
C ASN A 157 4.23 11.22 0.87
N SER A 158 5.33 10.51 1.08
CA SER A 158 5.80 9.47 0.16
C SER A 158 4.82 8.29 0.08
N GLU A 159 3.98 8.30 -0.96
CA GLU A 159 2.99 7.24 -1.21
C GLU A 159 3.66 5.87 -1.37
N ARG A 160 4.82 5.84 -2.05
CA ARG A 160 5.57 4.62 -2.30
C ARG A 160 6.16 4.05 -1.01
N ALA A 161 6.69 4.90 -0.12
CA ALA A 161 7.21 4.46 1.17
C ALA A 161 6.10 3.82 2.01
N ALA A 162 5.00 4.54 2.23
CA ALA A 162 3.87 4.03 3.01
C ALA A 162 3.25 2.75 2.41
N TRP A 163 3.19 2.63 1.08
CA TRP A 163 2.72 1.38 0.46
C TRP A 163 3.64 0.21 0.80
N LEU A 164 4.96 0.37 0.63
CA LEU A 164 5.95 -0.67 0.91
C LEU A 164 6.04 -1.01 2.41
N ILE A 165 5.87 -0.03 3.30
CA ILE A 165 5.81 -0.25 4.76
C ILE A 165 4.64 -1.17 5.09
N GLY A 166 3.44 -0.89 4.60
CA GLY A 166 2.30 -1.78 4.83
C GLY A 166 2.51 -3.18 4.23
N VAL A 167 3.18 -3.30 3.07
CA VAL A 167 3.56 -4.62 2.52
C VAL A 167 4.53 -5.35 3.45
N ALA A 168 5.56 -4.66 3.96
CA ALA A 168 6.55 -5.23 4.87
C ALA A 168 5.90 -5.69 6.21
N LEU A 169 5.01 -4.88 6.78
CA LEU A 169 4.26 -5.20 8.00
C LEU A 169 3.33 -6.41 7.80
N ARG A 170 2.62 -6.46 6.67
CA ARG A 170 1.77 -7.61 6.33
C ARG A 170 2.57 -8.91 6.15
N GLN A 171 3.76 -8.84 5.56
CA GLN A 171 4.66 -10.01 5.44
C GLN A 171 5.13 -10.53 6.82
N ARG A 172 5.17 -9.65 7.83
CA ARG A 172 5.53 -9.98 9.21
C ARG A 172 4.34 -10.42 10.07
N GLY A 173 3.13 -10.45 9.51
CA GLY A 173 1.89 -10.76 10.22
C GLY A 173 1.32 -9.60 11.04
N GLN A 174 1.88 -8.39 10.92
CA GLN A 174 1.39 -7.20 11.61
C GLN A 174 0.28 -6.53 10.75
N ASN A 175 -0.85 -7.21 10.59
CA ASN A 175 -1.85 -6.80 9.59
C ASN A 175 -2.61 -5.52 10.03
N ALA A 176 -2.85 -5.32 11.32
CA ALA A 176 -3.48 -4.12 11.86
C ALA A 176 -2.62 -2.87 11.61
N GLU A 177 -1.32 -2.95 11.87
CA GLU A 177 -0.37 -1.86 11.60
C GLU A 177 -0.29 -1.58 10.08
N ALA A 178 -0.25 -2.64 9.26
CA ALA A 178 -0.27 -2.51 7.80
C ALA A 178 -1.52 -1.77 7.30
N ALA A 179 -2.70 -2.12 7.84
CA ALA A 179 -3.96 -1.47 7.52
C ALA A 179 -3.94 0.03 7.87
N GLN A 180 -3.46 0.38 9.07
CA GLN A 180 -3.34 1.78 9.51
C GLN A 180 -2.44 2.60 8.57
N VAL A 181 -1.28 2.07 8.19
CA VAL A 181 -0.37 2.76 7.27
C VAL A 181 -1.03 2.96 5.89
N TRP A 182 -1.67 1.93 5.35
CA TRP A 182 -2.36 2.02 4.06
C TRP A 182 -3.59 2.95 4.08
N GLU A 183 -4.27 3.11 5.20
CA GLU A 183 -5.37 4.07 5.34
C GLU A 183 -4.93 5.51 5.13
N THR A 184 -3.70 5.84 5.52
CA THR A 184 -3.13 7.19 5.28
C THR A 184 -2.94 7.50 3.80
N LEU A 185 -2.88 6.47 2.94
CA LEU A 185 -2.75 6.61 1.48
C LEU A 185 -4.08 6.84 0.79
N LEU A 186 -5.20 6.32 1.34
CA LEU A 186 -6.52 6.41 0.71
C LEU A 186 -6.93 7.80 0.22
N PRO A 187 -6.70 8.91 0.96
CA PRO A 187 -7.08 10.24 0.47
C PRO A 187 -6.19 10.76 -0.67
N LYS A 188 -5.02 10.17 -0.91
CA LYS A 188 -4.05 10.58 -1.93
C LYS A 188 -4.22 9.80 -3.25
N LEU A 189 -4.87 8.65 -3.20
CA LEU A 189 -5.02 7.76 -4.34
C LEU A 189 -6.26 8.09 -5.19
N GLU A 190 -6.12 7.87 -6.50
CA GLU A 190 -7.26 7.89 -7.44
C GLU A 190 -8.36 6.89 -7.01
N PRO A 191 -9.65 7.16 -7.29
CA PRO A 191 -10.77 6.38 -6.75
C PRO A 191 -10.66 4.86 -6.99
N GLY A 192 -10.16 4.44 -8.16
CA GLY A 192 -9.95 3.03 -8.49
C GLY A 192 -8.83 2.38 -7.67
N ALA A 193 -7.71 3.07 -7.50
CA ALA A 193 -6.59 2.61 -6.68
C ALA A 193 -6.98 2.58 -5.19
N ALA A 194 -7.72 3.59 -4.72
CA ALA A 194 -8.26 3.63 -3.37
C ALA A 194 -9.25 2.49 -3.12
N ALA A 195 -10.09 2.12 -4.09
CA ALA A 195 -10.98 0.96 -3.97
C ALA A 195 -10.22 -0.35 -3.82
N ALA A 196 -9.19 -0.58 -4.66
CA ALA A 196 -8.34 -1.76 -4.56
C ALA A 196 -7.58 -1.81 -3.22
N LEU A 197 -7.09 -0.67 -2.72
CA LEU A 197 -6.40 -0.61 -1.44
C LEU A 197 -7.35 -0.86 -0.26
N ARG A 198 -8.60 -0.38 -0.30
CA ARG A 198 -9.62 -0.69 0.72
C ARG A 198 -9.88 -2.18 0.85
N GLU A 199 -9.89 -2.91 -0.27
CA GLU A 199 -10.03 -4.38 -0.25
C GLU A 199 -8.84 -5.04 0.46
N GLN A 200 -7.61 -4.61 0.16
CA GLN A 200 -6.40 -5.12 0.85
C GLN A 200 -6.42 -4.81 2.35
N ILE A 201 -6.85 -3.61 2.73
CA ILE A 201 -7.02 -3.20 4.13
C ILE A 201 -8.07 -4.09 4.83
N ALA A 202 -9.20 -4.37 4.16
CA ALA A 202 -10.23 -5.24 4.71
C ALA A 202 -9.71 -6.67 4.92
N ILE A 203 -8.97 -7.22 3.96
CA ILE A 203 -8.34 -8.55 4.08
C ILE A 203 -7.32 -8.57 5.23
N ALA A 204 -6.50 -7.53 5.35
CA ALA A 204 -5.51 -7.42 6.43
C ALA A 204 -6.20 -7.42 7.80
N ARG A 205 -7.26 -6.63 7.97
CA ARG A 205 -8.03 -6.57 9.24
C ARG A 205 -8.74 -7.89 9.56
N GLN A 206 -9.27 -8.59 8.56
CA GLN A 206 -9.91 -9.90 8.77
C GLN A 206 -8.90 -10.96 9.20
N ALA A 207 -7.68 -10.93 8.66
CA ALA A 207 -6.62 -11.87 9.04
C ALA A 207 -6.23 -11.78 10.53
N ASP A 208 -6.37 -10.60 11.15
CA ASP A 208 -6.15 -10.43 12.59
C ASP A 208 -7.38 -10.80 13.43
N GLY A 209 -8.60 -10.73 12.85
CA GLY A 209 -9.83 -11.19 13.49
C GLY A 209 -9.93 -12.72 13.66
N ASP A 210 -9.19 -13.48 12.84
CA ASP A 210 -9.12 -14.95 12.88
C ASP A 210 -7.82 -15.50 13.51
N GLY A 211 -6.88 -14.63 13.90
CA GLY A 211 -5.64 -14.99 14.60
C GLY A 211 -5.79 -14.95 16.13
N PRO A 212 -4.99 -15.70 16.91
CA PRO A 212 -5.00 -15.56 18.36
C PRO A 212 -4.57 -14.14 18.71
N ALA A 213 -5.50 -13.38 19.30
CA ALA A 213 -5.33 -12.02 19.79
C ALA A 213 -3.93 -11.77 20.37
N ALA A 214 -3.05 -11.23 19.54
CA ALA A 214 -1.71 -10.82 19.91
C ALA A 214 -1.61 -9.32 19.64
N GLU A 215 -1.61 -8.59 20.76
CA GLU A 215 -1.15 -7.20 20.87
C GLU A 215 -2.05 -6.11 20.27
N SER A 216 -3.34 -6.14 20.62
CA SER A 216 -3.98 -4.88 21.03
C SER A 216 -3.06 -4.26 22.10
N GLY A 217 -2.53 -3.08 21.81
CA GLY A 217 -1.35 -2.50 22.46
C GLY A 217 -1.41 -2.52 23.98
N ALA A 218 -0.24 -2.34 24.64
CA ALA A 218 0.00 -2.52 26.07
C ALA A 218 -1.02 -1.93 27.09
N HIS A 219 -2.04 -1.19 26.65
CA HIS A 219 -3.12 -0.60 27.44
C HIS A 219 -4.53 -1.09 27.07
N ALA A 220 -4.67 -2.07 26.18
CA ALA A 220 -5.93 -2.65 25.79
C ALA A 220 -6.49 -3.54 26.91
N LEU A 221 -7.74 -3.31 27.30
CA LEU A 221 -8.35 -3.95 28.45
C LEU A 221 -9.30 -5.06 28.01
N ARG A 222 -8.94 -6.32 28.32
CA ARG A 222 -9.78 -7.48 28.02
C ARG A 222 -10.88 -7.64 29.07
N VAL A 223 -12.13 -7.65 28.65
CA VAL A 223 -13.32 -7.75 29.50
C VAL A 223 -14.17 -8.93 29.06
N SER A 224 -14.45 -9.85 29.99
CA SER A 224 -15.36 -10.98 29.78
C SER A 224 -16.69 -10.69 30.46
N VAL A 225 -17.78 -10.75 29.70
CA VAL A 225 -19.13 -10.48 30.20
C VAL A 225 -19.93 -11.79 30.16
N ALA A 226 -20.47 -12.17 31.31
CA ALA A 226 -21.33 -13.34 31.46
C ALA A 226 -22.61 -13.01 32.23
N LEU A 227 -23.67 -13.75 31.95
CA LEU A 227 -24.92 -13.69 32.71
C LEU A 227 -24.78 -14.46 34.02
N ALA A 228 -25.15 -13.84 35.14
CA ALA A 228 -25.20 -14.53 36.42
C ALA A 228 -26.33 -15.56 36.45
N PRO A 229 -26.12 -16.73 37.11
CA PRO A 229 -27.19 -17.71 37.29
C PRO A 229 -28.32 -17.11 38.14
N GLY A 230 -29.48 -16.88 37.52
CA GLY A 230 -30.66 -16.27 38.15
C GLY A 230 -31.10 -14.92 37.56
N THR A 231 -30.33 -14.34 36.65
CA THR A 231 -30.69 -13.10 35.95
C THR A 231 -31.91 -13.34 35.06
N LYS A 232 -32.98 -12.54 35.26
CA LYS A 232 -34.26 -12.68 34.52
C LYS A 232 -34.15 -12.11 33.11
N VAL A 233 -33.36 -12.76 32.26
CA VAL A 233 -33.15 -12.36 30.85
C VAL A 233 -34.43 -12.48 30.02
N GLY A 234 -35.39 -13.32 30.42
CA GLY A 234 -36.67 -13.51 29.71
C GLY A 234 -37.63 -12.32 29.73
N ALA A 235 -37.35 -11.25 30.48
CA ALA A 235 -38.15 -10.01 30.48
C ALA A 235 -37.60 -8.94 29.51
N LEU A 236 -36.41 -9.15 28.93
CA LEU A 236 -35.77 -8.22 28.02
C LEU A 236 -36.10 -8.57 26.57
N PRO A 237 -36.27 -7.57 25.68
CA PRO A 237 -36.60 -7.84 24.29
C PRO A 237 -35.42 -8.52 23.58
N ALA A 238 -35.72 -9.35 22.56
CA ALA A 238 -34.70 -10.14 21.85
C ALA A 238 -33.62 -9.28 21.16
N ASN A 239 -33.88 -8.00 20.93
CA ASN A 239 -32.95 -7.01 20.38
C ASN A 239 -32.24 -6.15 21.45
N ALA A 240 -32.29 -6.55 22.72
CA ALA A 240 -31.56 -5.86 23.78
C ALA A 240 -30.05 -5.82 23.46
N THR A 241 -29.45 -4.69 23.78
CA THR A 241 -28.05 -4.39 23.48
C THR A 241 -27.24 -4.40 24.76
N VAL A 242 -26.04 -4.98 24.72
CA VAL A 242 -25.06 -4.94 25.81
C VAL A 242 -24.02 -3.89 25.47
N PHE A 243 -23.88 -2.90 26.35
CA PHE A 243 -22.85 -1.87 26.29
C PHE A 243 -21.78 -2.19 27.33
N ILE A 244 -20.53 -2.33 26.91
CA ILE A 244 -19.39 -2.41 27.83
C ILE A 244 -18.80 -1.02 27.90
N ILE A 245 -18.79 -0.45 29.09
CA ILE A 245 -18.44 0.96 29.30
C ILE A 245 -17.25 1.03 30.24
N ALA A 246 -16.20 1.74 29.82
CA ALA A 246 -15.10 2.16 30.69
C ALA A 246 -15.17 3.66 30.96
N ARG A 247 -15.02 4.07 32.21
CA ARG A 247 -15.03 5.48 32.63
C ARG A 247 -13.97 5.75 33.69
N GLN A 248 -13.67 7.03 33.89
CA GLN A 248 -12.77 7.46 34.97
C GLN A 248 -13.45 7.32 36.35
N PRO A 249 -12.80 6.70 37.36
CA PRO A 249 -13.32 6.64 38.73
C PRO A 249 -13.52 8.04 39.31
N GLY A 250 -14.73 8.37 39.76
CA GLY A 250 -15.03 9.67 40.38
C GLY A 250 -15.04 10.87 39.41
N GLY A 251 -14.90 10.64 38.10
CA GLY A 251 -14.97 11.67 37.06
C GLY A 251 -16.41 12.00 36.63
N PRO A 252 -16.57 12.92 35.64
CA PRO A 252 -17.86 13.18 35.02
C PRO A 252 -18.47 11.89 34.43
N PRO A 253 -19.81 11.79 34.28
CA PRO A 253 -20.48 10.56 33.85
C PRO A 253 -20.22 10.15 32.39
N MET A 254 -19.29 10.84 31.71
CA MET A 254 -18.95 10.59 30.32
C MET A 254 -18.05 9.35 30.22
N PRO A 255 -18.36 8.42 29.30
CA PRO A 255 -17.55 7.23 29.10
C PRO A 255 -16.29 7.55 28.28
N VAL A 256 -15.20 6.84 28.62
CA VAL A 256 -13.88 6.96 27.96
C VAL A 256 -13.81 6.01 26.76
N ALA A 257 -14.38 4.81 26.90
CA ALA A 257 -14.51 3.81 25.84
C ALA A 257 -15.86 3.08 25.95
N VAL A 258 -16.50 2.80 24.81
CA VAL A 258 -17.78 2.10 24.74
C VAL A 258 -17.81 1.10 23.59
N GLU A 259 -18.06 -0.17 23.93
CA GLU A 259 -18.27 -1.28 22.99
C GLU A 259 -19.75 -1.70 22.99
N LYS A 260 -20.29 -2.08 21.83
CA LYS A 260 -21.73 -2.38 21.65
C LYS A 260 -21.92 -3.77 21.04
N HIS A 261 -22.59 -4.65 21.77
CA HIS A 261 -22.89 -6.03 21.35
C HIS A 261 -24.37 -6.39 21.52
N ALA A 262 -24.80 -7.50 20.91
CA ALA A 262 -26.15 -8.02 21.12
C ALA A 262 -26.19 -8.87 22.41
N LEU A 263 -27.34 -8.86 23.10
CA LEU A 263 -27.56 -9.73 24.27
C LEU A 263 -27.42 -11.22 23.93
N ALA A 264 -27.69 -11.60 22.69
CA ALA A 264 -27.54 -12.97 22.19
C ALA A 264 -26.07 -13.45 22.11
N ASP A 265 -25.10 -12.54 22.12
CA ASP A 265 -23.68 -12.86 21.98
C ASP A 265 -23.05 -13.31 23.31
N LEU A 266 -23.78 -13.22 24.44
CA LEU A 266 -23.27 -13.59 25.76
C LEU A 266 -23.19 -15.13 25.94
N PRO A 267 -22.12 -15.64 26.60
CA PRO A 267 -20.98 -14.91 27.15
C PRO A 267 -19.98 -14.49 26.06
N LEU A 268 -19.48 -13.25 26.16
CA LEU A 268 -18.53 -12.68 25.19
C LEU A 268 -17.30 -12.12 25.88
N THR A 269 -16.17 -12.12 25.18
CA THR A 269 -14.93 -11.46 25.60
C THR A 269 -14.58 -10.38 24.60
N VAL A 270 -14.46 -9.15 25.07
CA VAL A 270 -14.13 -7.96 24.28
C VAL A 270 -12.84 -7.34 24.73
N THR A 271 -12.21 -6.57 23.86
CA THR A 271 -10.99 -5.83 24.17
C THR A 271 -11.31 -4.36 23.96
N LEU A 272 -11.28 -3.58 25.03
CA LEU A 272 -11.45 -2.12 24.97
C LEU A 272 -10.09 -1.46 24.73
N ASP A 273 -10.00 -0.60 23.73
CA ASP A 273 -8.79 0.18 23.45
C ASP A 273 -9.07 1.67 23.19
N ASP A 274 -8.05 2.43 22.76
CA ASP A 274 -8.16 3.86 22.49
C ASP A 274 -9.06 4.19 21.29
N GLY A 275 -9.32 3.23 20.40
CA GLY A 275 -10.19 3.35 19.24
C GLY A 275 -11.68 3.35 19.58
N ASP A 276 -12.05 2.82 20.75
CA ASP A 276 -13.45 2.70 21.21
C ASP A 276 -13.98 3.97 21.89
N SER A 277 -13.22 5.07 21.80
CA SER A 277 -13.58 6.32 22.46
C SER A 277 -14.68 7.09 21.69
N PRO A 278 -15.85 7.33 22.28
CA PRO A 278 -16.93 8.07 21.61
C PRO A 278 -16.64 9.57 21.44
N MET A 279 -15.66 10.11 22.16
CA MET A 279 -15.13 11.47 21.98
C MET A 279 -13.62 11.48 22.25
N PRO A 280 -12.77 11.92 21.31
CA PRO A 280 -11.31 11.76 21.39
C PRO A 280 -10.60 12.70 22.38
N THR A 281 -11.30 13.21 23.40
CA THR A 281 -10.74 14.16 24.38
C THR A 281 -9.94 13.50 25.49
N VAL A 282 -10.24 12.24 25.86
CA VAL A 282 -9.49 11.46 26.86
C VAL A 282 -9.37 10.02 26.37
N LYS A 283 -8.13 9.51 26.29
CA LYS A 283 -7.81 8.14 25.85
C LYS A 283 -7.76 7.16 27.01
N LEU A 284 -8.03 5.89 26.75
CA LEU A 284 -7.95 4.82 27.76
C LEU A 284 -6.50 4.62 28.22
N SER A 285 -5.54 4.70 27.29
CA SER A 285 -4.10 4.61 27.56
C SER A 285 -3.54 5.75 28.43
N ALA A 286 -4.26 6.87 28.55
CA ALA A 286 -3.85 8.02 29.34
C ALA A 286 -4.28 7.93 30.81
N LEU A 287 -5.02 6.90 31.20
CA LEU A 287 -5.56 6.73 32.55
C LEU A 287 -4.81 5.64 33.32
N ASP A 288 -4.46 5.93 34.58
CA ASP A 288 -3.84 4.95 35.48
C ASP A 288 -4.87 3.97 36.08
N GLU A 289 -6.14 4.38 36.16
CA GLU A 289 -7.23 3.60 36.74
C GLU A 289 -8.54 3.87 35.99
N VAL A 290 -9.28 2.80 35.72
CA VAL A 290 -10.57 2.84 35.02
C VAL A 290 -11.61 2.02 35.77
N GLU A 291 -12.86 2.46 35.70
CA GLU A 291 -14.01 1.73 36.20
C GLU A 291 -14.80 1.16 35.02
N VAL A 292 -14.91 -0.16 34.95
CA VAL A 292 -15.55 -0.89 33.86
C VAL A 292 -16.83 -1.54 34.35
N PHE A 293 -17.91 -1.42 33.59
CA PHE A 293 -19.17 -2.10 33.84
C PHE A 293 -19.89 -2.40 32.54
N ALA A 294 -20.76 -3.42 32.57
CA ALA A 294 -21.63 -3.78 31.46
C ALA A 294 -23.05 -3.30 31.75
N ARG A 295 -23.72 -2.76 30.74
CA ARG A 295 -25.13 -2.34 30.78
C ARG A 295 -25.90 -3.08 29.71
N VAL A 296 -26.99 -3.73 30.09
CA VAL A 296 -27.98 -4.26 29.14
C VAL A 296 -29.07 -3.23 28.99
N SER A 297 -29.22 -2.67 27.80
CA SER A 297 -30.32 -1.75 27.48
C SER A 297 -31.33 -2.36 26.53
N ALA A 298 -32.60 -2.30 26.93
CA ALA A 298 -33.75 -2.63 26.09
C ALA A 298 -34.01 -1.56 25.01
N SER A 299 -33.59 -0.31 25.26
CA SER A 299 -33.80 0.84 24.36
C SER A 299 -32.75 0.98 23.26
N GLY A 300 -31.63 0.26 23.39
CA GLY A 300 -30.48 0.36 22.47
C GLY A 300 -29.65 1.65 22.62
N GLN A 301 -29.83 2.40 23.71
CA GLN A 301 -29.01 3.59 24.03
C GLN A 301 -27.99 3.27 25.13
N ALA A 302 -26.79 3.86 25.04
CA ALA A 302 -25.72 3.69 26.03
C ALA A 302 -26.00 4.44 27.36
N ASN A 303 -26.77 5.53 27.29
CA ASN A 303 -27.21 6.29 28.46
C ASN A 303 -28.19 5.48 29.30
N ARG A 304 -28.13 5.64 30.63
CA ARG A 304 -28.98 4.89 31.56
C ARG A 304 -30.44 5.23 31.32
N GLN A 305 -31.24 4.20 31.05
CA GLN A 305 -32.70 4.28 30.96
C GLN A 305 -33.37 3.46 32.08
N GLU A 306 -34.65 3.72 32.27
CA GLU A 306 -35.49 2.96 33.19
C GLU A 306 -35.70 1.54 32.65
N GLY A 307 -35.28 0.52 33.40
CA GLY A 307 -35.33 -0.89 33.00
C GLY A 307 -34.01 -1.48 32.49
N ASP A 308 -32.94 -0.69 32.40
CA ASP A 308 -31.60 -1.21 32.10
C ASP A 308 -31.02 -2.00 33.28
N VAL A 309 -30.25 -3.04 32.98
CA VAL A 309 -29.56 -3.87 33.98
C VAL A 309 -28.05 -3.60 33.89
N ASP A 310 -27.47 -3.09 34.98
CA ASP A 310 -26.05 -2.79 35.09
C ASP A 310 -25.32 -3.86 35.92
N SER A 311 -24.13 -4.28 35.49
CA SER A 311 -23.23 -5.09 36.30
C SER A 311 -22.64 -4.27 37.45
N ALA A 312 -22.13 -4.94 38.48
CA ALA A 312 -21.28 -4.26 39.46
C ALA A 312 -20.05 -3.65 38.75
N PRO A 313 -19.71 -2.38 39.02
CA PRO A 313 -18.52 -1.76 38.44
C PRO A 313 -17.25 -2.37 39.04
N VAL A 314 -16.29 -2.69 38.18
CA VAL A 314 -14.99 -3.22 38.58
C VAL A 314 -13.93 -2.16 38.29
N ARG A 315 -13.13 -1.84 39.30
CA ARG A 315 -11.99 -0.91 39.15
C ARG A 315 -10.75 -1.67 38.76
N VAL A 316 -10.06 -1.16 37.77
CA VAL A 316 -8.90 -1.81 37.16
C VAL A 316 -7.81 -0.77 36.98
N LYS A 317 -6.59 -1.10 37.43
CA LYS A 317 -5.41 -0.28 37.15
C LYS A 317 -4.83 -0.66 35.80
N LEU A 318 -4.52 0.34 34.98
CA LEU A 318 -3.89 0.14 33.68
C LEU A 318 -2.37 0.38 33.79
N PRO A 319 -1.54 -0.32 33.01
CA PRO A 319 -1.90 -1.41 32.08
C PRO A 319 -2.34 -2.68 32.84
N HIS A 320 -3.35 -3.37 32.32
CA HIS A 320 -3.88 -4.60 32.92
C HIS A 320 -3.76 -5.77 31.93
N SER A 321 -3.00 -6.80 32.30
CA SER A 321 -2.81 -7.99 31.45
C SER A 321 -3.84 -9.10 31.71
N GLY A 322 -4.72 -8.92 32.70
CA GLY A 322 -5.76 -9.88 33.07
C GLY A 322 -7.07 -9.67 32.31
N THR A 323 -7.95 -10.66 32.38
CA THR A 323 -9.34 -10.53 31.91
C THR A 323 -10.20 -10.05 33.07
N VAL A 324 -10.91 -8.94 32.86
CA VAL A 324 -11.87 -8.41 33.83
C VAL A 324 -13.20 -9.14 33.66
N GLU A 325 -13.63 -9.88 34.68
CA GLU A 325 -14.94 -10.55 34.65
C GLU A 325 -16.05 -9.62 35.11
N LEU A 326 -17.05 -9.42 34.26
CA LEU A 326 -18.28 -8.71 34.57
C LEU A 326 -19.45 -9.69 34.56
N ARG A 327 -20.28 -9.62 35.60
CA ARG A 327 -21.47 -10.47 35.75
C ARG A 327 -22.73 -9.60 35.77
N LEU A 328 -23.64 -9.91 34.86
CA LEU A 328 -24.95 -9.26 34.68
C LEU A 328 -26.07 -9.99 35.40
#